data_AF-A0A1B7MFJ2-F1
#
_entry.id   AF-A0A1B7MFJ2-F1
#
_cell.length_a   1.000
_cell.length_b   1.000
_cell.length_c   1.000
_cell.angle_alpha   90.00
_cell.angle_beta   90.00
_cell.angle_gamma   90.00
#
_symmetry.space_group_name_H-M   'P 1'
#
loop_
_entity.id
_entity.type
_entity.pdbx_description
1 polymer ?
#
loop_
_entity_poly.entity_id
_entity_poly.type
_entity_poly.pdbx_seq_one_letter_code
_entity_poly.pdbx_strand_id
1 'polypeptide(L)'
;MLPGTNSALFNIPKLTDDGLNWITYKERMLTVIGARGLMRYTDGHKVKPIPFVFDTLTKKLKKPDGSEPTESEVEDLDDKIDEYHQKDSLIKQQIFSTISDQLLLHVQRLGSASKIWDEVCKIHEGKTELVQIDFDANSKR
;
A
#
# COMPACT_ATOMS: atom_id res chain seq x y z
N MET A 1 -11.37 -28.35 -6.75
CA MET A 1 -10.02 -28.01 -6.27
C MET A 1 -9.40 -27.08 -7.30
N LEU A 2 -9.03 -25.85 -6.92
CA LEU A 2 -8.29 -24.95 -7.83
C LEU A 2 -6.84 -25.46 -7.95
N PRO A 3 -6.21 -25.38 -9.14
CA PRO A 3 -4.90 -25.96 -9.36
C PRO A 3 -3.86 -25.28 -8.48
N GLY A 4 -3.09 -26.09 -7.76
CA GLY A 4 -1.93 -25.65 -7.01
C GLY A 4 -0.83 -25.17 -7.96
N THR A 5 -0.59 -23.87 -7.97
CA THR A 5 0.70 -23.19 -8.15
C THR A 5 0.46 -21.70 -7.93
N ASN A 6 0.53 -21.27 -6.67
CA ASN A 6 0.26 -19.89 -6.21
C ASN A 6 1.20 -18.79 -6.77
N SER A 7 2.12 -19.13 -7.68
CA SER A 7 3.17 -18.21 -8.15
C SER A 7 2.73 -17.34 -9.34
N ALA A 8 1.95 -17.87 -10.28
CA ALA A 8 1.62 -17.13 -11.51
C ALA A 8 0.42 -16.17 -11.36
N LEU A 9 -0.51 -16.44 -10.45
CA LEU A 9 -1.78 -15.70 -10.32
C LEU A 9 -1.62 -14.27 -9.80
N PHE A 10 -0.48 -13.96 -9.17
CA PHE A 10 -0.18 -12.64 -8.62
C PHE A 10 1.01 -11.97 -9.31
N ASN A 11 1.42 -12.48 -10.48
CA ASN A 11 2.53 -11.92 -11.21
C ASN A 11 2.05 -10.69 -12.00
N ILE A 12 2.40 -9.50 -11.50
CA ILE A 12 2.09 -8.23 -12.14
C ILE A 12 3.33 -7.84 -12.95
N PRO A 13 3.22 -7.65 -14.27
CA PRO A 13 4.33 -7.14 -15.06
C PRO A 13 4.82 -5.80 -14.50
N LYS A 14 6.14 -5.60 -14.54
CA LYS A 14 6.74 -4.36 -14.02
C LYS A 14 6.12 -3.12 -14.70
N LEU A 15 5.88 -2.08 -13.92
CA LEU A 15 5.52 -0.76 -14.40
C LEU A 15 6.69 -0.20 -15.22
N THR A 16 6.42 0.22 -16.46
CA THR A 16 7.43 0.82 -17.31
C THR A 16 7.71 2.25 -16.88
N ASP A 17 8.95 2.73 -17.00
CA ASP A 17 9.33 4.09 -16.58
C ASP A 17 8.59 5.19 -17.37
N ASP A 18 8.28 4.89 -18.64
CA ASP A 18 7.44 5.73 -19.52
C ASP A 18 5.94 5.71 -19.13
N GLY A 19 5.52 4.76 -18.29
CA GLY A 19 4.13 4.62 -17.85
C GLY A 19 3.16 4.12 -18.92
N LEU A 20 3.61 3.64 -20.09
CA LEU A 20 2.71 3.21 -21.16
C LEU A 20 1.80 2.04 -20.74
N ASN A 21 2.25 1.19 -19.82
CA ASN A 21 1.43 0.10 -19.29
C ASN A 21 0.61 0.48 -18.03
N TRP A 22 0.57 1.75 -17.63
CA TRP A 22 -0.02 2.21 -16.37
C TRP A 22 -1.46 1.71 -16.14
N ILE A 23 -2.36 1.89 -17.10
CA ILE A 23 -3.77 1.47 -16.96
C ILE A 23 -3.88 -0.03 -16.63
N THR A 24 -3.14 -0.86 -17.36
CA THR A 24 -3.15 -2.32 -17.14
C THR A 24 -2.42 -2.71 -15.85
N TYR A 25 -1.36 -2.00 -15.48
CA TYR A 25 -0.63 -2.21 -14.23
C TYR A 25 -1.51 -1.91 -13.02
N LYS A 26 -2.20 -0.75 -13.04
CA LYS A 26 -3.07 -0.29 -11.97
C LYS A 26 -4.20 -1.29 -11.72
N GLU A 27 -4.89 -1.71 -12.78
CA GLU A 27 -5.99 -2.67 -12.68
C GLU A 27 -5.54 -4.02 -12.09
N ARG A 28 -4.39 -4.54 -12.56
CA ARG A 28 -3.81 -5.79 -12.04
C ARG A 28 -3.42 -5.67 -10.58
N MET A 29 -2.77 -4.57 -10.19
CA MET A 29 -2.36 -4.32 -8.81
C MET A 29 -3.56 -4.27 -7.87
N LEU A 30 -4.60 -3.51 -8.22
CA LEU A 30 -5.83 -3.42 -7.43
C LEU A 30 -6.55 -4.77 -7.36
N THR A 31 -6.57 -5.54 -8.45
CA THR A 31 -7.14 -6.90 -8.46
C THR A 31 -6.41 -7.84 -7.48
N VAL A 32 -5.08 -7.84 -7.51
CA VAL A 32 -4.26 -8.68 -6.61
C VAL A 32 -4.45 -8.27 -5.14
N ILE A 33 -4.44 -6.97 -4.86
CA ILE A 33 -4.66 -6.43 -3.52
C ILE A 33 -6.08 -6.77 -3.02
N GLY A 34 -7.08 -6.62 -3.90
CA GLY A 34 -8.48 -6.94 -3.61
C GLY A 34 -8.69 -8.42 -3.32
N ALA A 35 -8.09 -9.31 -4.12
CA ALA A 35 -8.13 -10.75 -3.90
C ALA A 35 -7.51 -11.18 -2.56
N ARG A 36 -6.57 -10.39 -2.02
CA ARG A 36 -5.96 -10.60 -0.70
C ARG A 36 -6.72 -9.92 0.45
N GLY A 37 -7.81 -9.19 0.16
CA GLY A 37 -8.57 -8.45 1.16
C GLY A 37 -7.81 -7.27 1.76
N LEU A 38 -6.82 -6.73 1.06
CA LEU A 38 -5.92 -5.68 1.56
C LEU A 38 -6.29 -4.26 1.09
N MET A 39 -7.44 -4.09 0.41
CA MET A 39 -7.80 -2.82 -0.22
C MET A 39 -7.78 -1.63 0.77
N ARG A 40 -8.25 -1.84 2.00
CA ARG A 40 -8.29 -0.79 3.04
C ARG A 40 -6.91 -0.23 3.43
N TYR A 41 -5.84 -1.01 3.22
CA TYR A 41 -4.48 -0.55 3.48
C TYR A 41 -3.91 0.26 2.30
N THR A 42 -4.47 0.06 1.12
CA THR A 42 -4.06 0.72 -0.14
C THR A 42 -4.76 2.06 -0.31
N ASP A 43 -6.05 2.14 -0.01
CA ASP A 43 -6.85 3.37 -0.07
C ASP A 43 -6.71 4.26 1.19
N GLY A 44 -6.07 3.75 2.25
CA GLY A 44 -5.83 4.47 3.51
C GLY A 44 -6.98 4.41 4.52
N HIS A 45 -8.06 3.67 4.26
CA HIS A 45 -9.15 3.51 5.23
C HIS A 45 -8.76 2.70 6.48
N LYS A 46 -7.76 1.82 6.37
CA LYS A 46 -7.18 1.15 7.54
C LYS A 46 -6.19 2.10 8.20
N VAL A 47 -6.57 2.59 9.38
CA VAL A 47 -5.73 3.42 10.23
C VAL A 47 -4.87 2.54 11.14
N LYS A 48 -3.58 2.91 11.31
CA LYS A 48 -2.69 2.27 12.26
C LYS A 48 -3.23 2.44 13.69
N PRO A 49 -3.37 1.37 14.49
CA PRO A 49 -3.74 1.50 15.90
C PRO A 49 -2.75 2.37 16.67
N ILE A 50 -3.26 3.16 17.62
CA ILE A 50 -2.44 4.06 18.45
C ILE A 50 -1.98 3.27 19.68
N PRO A 51 -0.66 3.16 19.93
CA PRO A 51 -0.14 2.51 21.13
C PRO A 51 -0.62 3.20 22.41
N PHE A 52 -0.76 2.44 23.49
CA PHE A 52 -0.95 3.04 24.81
C PHE A 52 0.27 3.87 25.22
N VAL A 53 0.01 4.95 25.96
CA VAL A 53 1.07 5.87 26.39
C VAL A 53 1.70 5.35 27.66
N PHE A 54 3.03 5.23 27.68
CA PHE A 54 3.76 4.93 28.90
C PHE A 54 3.99 6.21 29.70
N ASP A 55 3.34 6.31 30.86
CA ASP A 55 3.57 7.39 31.80
C ASP A 55 4.84 7.12 32.61
N THR A 56 5.86 7.94 32.39
CA THR A 56 7.17 7.82 33.03
C THR A 56 7.15 8.13 34.53
N LEU A 57 6.20 8.94 35.01
CA LEU A 57 6.08 9.31 36.42
C LEU A 57 5.44 8.19 37.23
N THR A 58 4.34 7.64 36.72
CA THR A 58 3.62 6.54 37.39
C THR A 58 4.17 5.16 37.05
N LYS A 59 5.04 5.06 36.03
CA LYS A 59 5.60 3.81 35.45
C LYS A 59 4.52 2.84 34.97
N LYS A 60 3.44 3.37 34.38
CA LYS A 60 2.28 2.60 33.95
C LYS A 60 1.83 2.98 32.55
N LEU A 61 1.20 2.05 31.86
CA LEU A 61 0.51 2.32 30.61
C LEU A 61 -0.82 3.03 30.87
N LYS A 62 -1.18 3.93 29.96
CA LYS A 62 -2.42 4.70 29.99
C LYS A 62 -3.10 4.62 28.64
N LYS A 63 -4.39 4.30 28.69
CA LYS A 63 -5.31 4.43 27.55
C LYS A 63 -5.55 5.91 27.23
N PRO A 64 -6.10 6.23 26.06
CA PRO A 64 -6.47 7.60 25.69
C PRO A 64 -7.44 8.27 26.68
N ASP A 65 -8.26 7.48 27.38
CA ASP A 65 -9.20 7.97 28.40
C ASP A 65 -8.58 8.15 29.81
N GLY A 66 -7.27 7.87 29.95
CA GLY A 66 -6.53 7.96 31.20
C GLY A 66 -6.63 6.72 32.11
N SER A 67 -7.44 5.73 31.76
CA SER A 67 -7.51 4.46 32.50
C SER A 67 -6.26 3.59 32.26
N GLU A 68 -5.97 2.69 33.18
CA GLU A 68 -4.90 1.70 33.02
C GLU A 68 -5.42 0.52 32.19
N PRO A 69 -4.72 0.09 31.14
CA PRO A 69 -5.09 -1.10 30.40
C PRO A 69 -4.81 -2.36 31.21
N THR A 70 -5.66 -3.36 31.03
CA THR A 70 -5.39 -4.72 31.45
C THR A 70 -4.31 -5.35 30.58
N GLU A 71 -3.65 -6.41 31.06
CA GLU A 71 -2.63 -7.13 30.28
C GLU A 71 -3.18 -7.65 28.94
N SER A 72 -4.39 -8.23 28.94
CA SER A 72 -5.05 -8.68 27.72
C SER A 72 -5.35 -7.53 26.75
N GLU A 73 -5.67 -6.32 27.23
CA GLU A 73 -5.88 -5.17 26.35
C GLU A 73 -4.58 -4.67 25.72
N VAL A 74 -3.45 -4.83 26.41
CA VAL A 74 -2.12 -4.52 25.88
C VAL A 74 -1.76 -5.52 24.78
N GLU A 75 -1.87 -6.82 25.06
CA GLU A 75 -1.60 -7.89 24.09
C GLU A 75 -2.49 -7.77 22.85
N ASP A 76 -3.80 -7.57 23.03
CA ASP A 76 -4.75 -7.35 21.93
C ASP A 76 -4.43 -6.12 21.07
N LEU A 77 -3.81 -5.09 21.64
CA LEU A 77 -3.42 -3.89 20.90
C LEU A 77 -2.12 -4.12 20.13
N ASP A 78 -1.14 -4.76 20.76
CA ASP A 78 0.13 -5.11 20.13
C ASP A 78 -0.10 -6.04 18.92
N ASP A 79 -0.95 -7.05 19.06
CA ASP A 79 -1.37 -7.93 17.96
C ASP A 79 -1.99 -7.16 16.79
N LYS A 80 -2.85 -6.17 17.07
CA LYS A 80 -3.46 -5.32 16.03
C LYS A 80 -2.43 -4.42 15.35
N ILE A 81 -1.43 -3.95 16.09
CA ILE A 81 -0.33 -3.14 15.55
C ILE A 81 0.54 -4.00 14.63
N ASP A 82 0.88 -5.21 15.06
CA ASP A 82 1.67 -6.16 14.27
C ASP A 82 0.92 -6.61 13.02
N GLU A 83 -0.37 -6.94 13.13
CA GLU A 83 -1.22 -7.26 11.98
C GLU A 83 -1.26 -6.09 10.98
N TYR A 84 -1.37 -4.85 11.48
CA TYR A 84 -1.34 -3.68 10.63
C TYR A 84 -0.01 -3.58 9.86
N HIS A 85 1.11 -3.71 10.56
CA HIS A 85 2.44 -3.64 9.96
C HIS A 85 2.71 -4.76 8.95
N GLN A 86 2.26 -5.97 9.26
CA GLN A 86 2.36 -7.11 8.35
C GLN A 86 1.60 -6.84 7.05
N LYS A 87 0.33 -6.41 7.15
CA LYS A 87 -0.53 -6.18 5.98
C LYS A 87 -0.11 -4.97 5.15
N ASP A 88 0.32 -3.89 5.79
CA ASP A 88 0.93 -2.72 5.12
C ASP A 88 2.21 -3.12 4.36
N SER A 89 3.06 -3.95 4.99
CA SER A 89 4.30 -4.44 4.38
C SER A 89 4.06 -5.38 3.17
N LEU A 90 2.99 -6.18 3.19
CA LEU A 90 2.63 -7.03 2.05
C LEU A 90 2.31 -6.21 0.79
N ILE A 91 1.64 -5.07 0.94
CA ILE A 91 1.37 -4.18 -0.20
C ILE A 91 2.65 -3.48 -0.65
N LYS A 92 3.46 -2.96 0.30
CA LYS A 92 4.76 -2.37 -0.02
C LYS A 92 5.63 -3.33 -0.82
N GLN A 93 5.74 -4.57 -0.37
CA GLN A 93 6.47 -5.63 -1.07
C GLN A 93 5.92 -5.84 -2.48
N GLN A 94 4.60 -5.94 -2.64
CA GLN A 94 3.98 -6.13 -3.95
C GLN A 94 4.33 -4.98 -4.90
N ILE A 95 4.20 -3.72 -4.46
CA ILE A 95 4.54 -2.54 -5.26
C ILE A 95 6.04 -2.52 -5.59
N PHE A 96 6.91 -2.67 -4.59
CA PHE A 96 8.36 -2.59 -4.76
C PHE A 96 8.91 -3.68 -5.68
N SER A 97 8.29 -4.86 -5.70
CA SER A 97 8.67 -5.94 -6.61
C SER A 97 8.34 -5.67 -8.08
N THR A 98 7.44 -4.71 -8.35
CA THR A 98 6.87 -4.46 -9.68
C THR A 98 7.13 -3.05 -10.21
N ILE A 99 7.94 -2.25 -9.54
CA ILE A 99 8.40 -0.93 -10.02
C ILE A 99 9.90 -0.95 -10.34
N SER A 100 10.40 0.11 -10.97
CA SER A 100 11.84 0.31 -11.17
C SER A 100 12.53 0.79 -9.89
N ASP A 101 13.84 0.56 -9.79
CA ASP A 101 14.63 1.02 -8.64
C ASP A 101 14.60 2.54 -8.50
N GLN A 102 14.53 3.28 -9.61
CA GLN A 102 14.39 4.73 -9.60
C GLN A 102 13.09 5.16 -8.92
N LEU A 103 11.96 4.54 -9.28
CA LEU A 103 10.67 4.84 -8.66
C LEU A 103 10.66 4.40 -7.19
N LEU A 104 11.27 3.25 -6.86
CA LEU A 104 11.43 2.80 -5.48
C LEU A 104 12.19 3.82 -4.63
N LEU A 105 13.32 4.34 -5.12
CA LEU A 105 14.11 5.33 -4.41
C LEU A 105 13.32 6.61 -4.09
N HIS A 106 12.37 6.98 -4.96
CA HIS A 106 11.46 8.10 -4.78
C HIS A 106 10.41 7.84 -3.70
N VAL A 107 9.75 6.67 -3.72
CA VAL A 107 8.58 6.39 -2.86
C VAL A 107 8.93 5.69 -1.53
N GLN A 108 10.09 5.05 -1.39
CA GLN A 108 10.44 4.20 -0.23
C GLN A 108 10.39 4.93 1.13
N ARG A 109 10.54 6.27 1.13
CA ARG A 109 10.52 7.09 2.35
C ARG A 109 9.10 7.39 2.84
N LEU A 110 8.08 7.05 2.07
CA LEU A 110 6.69 7.27 2.42
C LEU A 110 6.24 6.23 3.46
N GLY A 111 5.63 6.71 4.54
CA GLY A 111 5.44 5.91 5.76
C GLY A 111 4.47 4.72 5.65
N SER A 112 3.53 4.72 4.70
CA SER A 112 2.51 3.68 4.55
C SER A 112 2.36 3.24 3.09
N ALA A 113 1.83 2.03 2.89
CA ALA A 113 1.48 1.52 1.57
C ALA A 113 0.52 2.45 0.84
N SER A 114 -0.45 3.05 1.54
CA SER A 114 -1.38 4.01 0.95
C SER A 114 -0.69 5.25 0.38
N LYS A 115 0.29 5.82 1.11
CA LYS A 115 1.06 6.98 0.62
C LYS A 115 1.93 6.61 -0.57
N ILE A 116 2.55 5.44 -0.53
CA ILE A 116 3.33 4.91 -1.65
C ILE A 116 2.45 4.74 -2.89
N TRP A 117 1.28 4.12 -2.73
CA TRP A 117 0.34 3.88 -3.82
C TRP A 117 -0.20 5.18 -4.42
N ASP A 118 -0.59 6.14 -3.58
CA ASP A 118 -1.03 7.47 -3.98
C ASP A 118 0.05 8.20 -4.79
N GLU A 119 1.31 8.18 -4.35
CA GLU A 119 2.42 8.80 -5.08
C GLU A 119 2.68 8.13 -6.44
N VAL A 120 2.61 6.79 -6.51
CA VAL A 120 2.71 6.07 -7.79
C VAL A 120 1.57 6.46 -8.73
N CYS A 121 0.34 6.60 -8.22
CA CYS A 121 -0.80 7.05 -9.03
C CYS A 121 -0.56 8.47 -9.57
N LYS A 122 -0.14 9.40 -8.73
CA LYS A 122 0.17 10.79 -9.13
C LYS A 122 1.20 10.88 -10.25
N ILE A 123 2.26 10.07 -10.19
CA ILE A 123 3.34 10.09 -11.19
C ILE A 123 2.86 9.61 -12.57
N HIS A 124 1.91 8.68 -12.63
CA HIS A 124 1.56 7.99 -13.87
C HIS A 124 0.18 8.35 -14.45
N GLU A 125 -0.78 8.79 -13.63
CA GLU A 125 -2.09 9.24 -14.14
C GLU A 125 -1.97 10.43 -15.10
N GLY A 126 -1.12 11.43 -14.77
CA GLY A 126 -0.89 12.59 -15.64
C GLY A 126 -0.13 12.26 -16.94
N LYS A 127 0.60 11.14 -17.00
CA LYS A 127 1.34 10.73 -18.21
C LYS A 127 0.43 10.10 -19.26
N THR A 128 -0.59 9.35 -18.83
CA THR A 128 -1.55 8.74 -19.76
C THR A 128 -2.46 9.75 -20.45
N GLU A 129 -2.78 10.87 -19.79
CA GLU A 129 -3.57 11.96 -20.41
C GLU A 129 -2.80 12.66 -21.54
N LEU A 130 -1.49 12.89 -21.38
CA LEU A 130 -0.65 13.50 -22.43
C LEU A 130 -0.52 12.60 -23.66
N VAL A 131 -0.37 11.29 -23.45
CA VAL A 131 -0.31 10.31 -24.55
C VAL A 131 -1.62 10.28 -25.34
N GLN A 132 -2.78 10.46 -24.68
CA GLN A 132 -4.07 10.52 -25.36
C GLN A 132 -4.19 11.72 -26.31
N ILE A 133 -3.67 12.89 -25.91
CA ILE A 133 -3.66 14.11 -26.73
C ILE A 133 -2.76 13.93 -27.96
N ASP A 134 -1.61 13.27 -27.82
CA ASP A 134 -0.67 13.06 -28.93
C ASP A 134 -1.17 12.06 -29.98
N PHE A 135 -1.97 11.05 -29.58
CA PHE A 135 -2.66 10.17 -30.54
C PHE A 135 -3.76 10.92 -31.32
N ASP A 136 -4.51 11.80 -30.66
CA ASP A 136 -5.56 12.60 -31.30
C ASP A 136 -5.00 13.67 -32.26
N ALA A 137 -3.80 14.21 -31.97
CA ALA A 137 -3.13 15.17 -32.83
C ALA A 137 -2.50 14.53 -34.08
N ASN A 138 -2.02 13.29 -33.99
CA ASN A 138 -1.41 12.56 -35.12
C ASN A 138 -2.42 11.80 -35.98
N SER A 139 -3.65 11.57 -35.50
CA SER A 139 -4.76 10.99 -36.29
C SER A 139 -5.45 12.00 -37.22
N LYS A 140 -5.13 13.30 -37.09
CA LYS A 140 -5.72 14.41 -37.88
C LYS A 140 -4.79 15.01 -38.94
N ARG A 141 -3.72 14.31 -39.32
CA ARG A 141 -2.81 14.72 -40.41
C ARG A 141 -2.91 13.78 -41.62
#